data_AF-A0A2N5ZGN1-F1
#
_entry.id   AF-A0A2N5ZGN1-F1
#
_cell.length_a   1.000
_cell.length_b   1.000
_cell.length_c   1.000
_cell.angle_alpha   90.00
_cell.angle_beta   90.00
_cell.angle_gamma   90.00
#
_symmetry.space_group_name_H-M   'P 1'
#
loop_
_entity.id
_entity.type
_entity.pdbx_description
1 polymer ?
#
loop_
_entity_poly.entity_id
_entity_poly.type
_entity_poly.pdbx_seq_one_letter_code
_entity_poly.pdbx_strand_id
1 'polypeptide(L)'
;MLSNPYGVLYNPYSIQEVFNHLLGHRKLDEKDLVQHSGLWHSYLHHGSFSESDKSVLLEKIETVRQKSVEFLKKADFLFITFGTAWVYELNTSKRIVSNCHKVPAKEFKRFRLASCDITDEFGMLLQRLEELNPKLKVIFTLSPIRHLKDGPVENTLSKSLLSVSIHELVNSFTQCDYFPSYELVMDDLRDYLFYAEDMTHLSTQAIEYIFERFSNAFFKKETVSQMKQIEKLQKAIAHRPFNPETDTHQKFLLNTKEGITAILKKFPNQNWDHELEIIEKQIVK
;
A
#
# COMPACT_ATOMS: atom_id res chain seq x y z
N MET A 1 -3.84 2.50 10.80
CA MET A 1 -2.97 1.93 9.75
C MET A 1 -1.94 2.99 9.37
N LEU A 2 -0.67 2.61 9.19
CA LEU A 2 0.35 3.48 8.64
C LEU A 2 0.64 3.03 7.21
N SER A 3 0.41 3.91 6.23
CA SER A 3 0.88 3.69 4.85
C SER A 3 2.36 4.03 4.76
N ASN A 4 3.09 3.42 3.82
CA ASN A 4 4.54 3.62 3.67
C ASN A 4 4.85 5.13 3.60
N PRO A 5 5.49 5.69 4.64
CA PRO A 5 5.62 7.12 4.72
C PRO A 5 6.76 7.63 3.84
N TYR A 6 7.54 6.76 3.19
CA TYR A 6 8.57 7.12 2.22
C TYR A 6 7.99 7.26 0.80
N GLY A 7 6.69 6.97 0.63
CA GLY A 7 5.97 7.01 -0.63
C GLY A 7 6.03 5.70 -1.40
N VAL A 8 5.76 5.74 -2.71
CA VAL A 8 5.57 4.52 -3.50
C VAL A 8 6.90 3.84 -3.82
N LEU A 9 7.02 2.56 -3.45
CA LEU A 9 8.18 1.71 -3.71
C LEU A 9 7.68 0.43 -4.41
N TYR A 10 8.36 0.02 -5.48
CA TYR A 10 7.90 -1.10 -6.29
C TYR A 10 8.85 -2.30 -6.28
N ASN A 11 10.13 -2.10 -5.99
CA ASN A 11 11.12 -3.17 -6.07
C ASN A 11 11.62 -3.59 -4.68
N PRO A 12 12.07 -4.84 -4.54
CA PRO A 12 12.55 -5.35 -3.26
C PRO A 12 13.65 -4.48 -2.64
N TYR A 13 14.71 -4.15 -3.37
CA TYR A 13 15.87 -3.47 -2.81
C TYR A 13 15.52 -2.06 -2.28
N SER A 14 14.70 -1.28 -3.00
CA SER A 14 14.24 0.02 -2.52
C SER A 14 13.42 -0.09 -1.23
N ILE A 15 12.59 -1.13 -1.10
CA ILE A 15 11.82 -1.40 0.14
C ILE A 15 12.79 -1.74 1.27
N GLN A 16 13.75 -2.62 1.01
CA GLN A 16 14.74 -3.05 2.00
C GLN A 16 15.63 -1.89 2.46
N GLU A 17 16.05 -1.02 1.56
CA GLU A 17 16.84 0.17 1.87
C GLU A 17 16.08 1.15 2.79
N VAL A 18 14.78 1.30 2.58
CA VAL A 18 13.92 2.10 3.47
C VAL A 18 13.84 1.46 4.85
N PHE A 19 13.66 0.14 4.96
CA PHE A 19 13.67 -0.51 6.26
C PHE A 19 15.04 -0.46 6.94
N ASN A 20 16.14 -0.63 6.22
CA ASN A 20 17.48 -0.48 6.78
C ASN A 20 17.69 0.92 7.36
N HIS A 21 17.17 1.95 6.69
CA HIS A 21 17.17 3.31 7.22
C HIS A 21 16.26 3.45 8.44
N LEU A 22 15.03 2.94 8.41
CA LEU A 22 14.11 2.95 9.54
C LEU A 22 14.74 2.30 10.79
N LEU A 23 15.32 1.12 10.63
CA LEU A 23 15.89 0.28 11.68
C LEU A 23 17.30 0.73 12.11
N GLY A 24 17.87 1.76 11.48
CA GLY A 24 19.19 2.31 11.85
C GLY A 24 20.39 1.51 11.34
N HIS A 25 20.18 0.51 10.49
CA HIS A 25 21.26 -0.23 9.80
C HIS A 25 21.84 0.53 8.62
N ARG A 26 21.21 1.64 8.22
CA ARG A 26 21.75 2.61 7.26
C ARG A 26 21.48 4.03 7.71
N LYS A 27 22.47 4.90 7.56
CA LYS A 27 22.33 6.34 7.76
C LYS A 27 22.17 7.03 6.42
N LEU A 28 21.34 8.08 6.40
CA LEU A 28 21.25 8.98 5.27
C LEU A 28 22.47 9.91 5.25
N ASP A 29 23.10 10.07 4.09
CA ASP A 29 24.23 10.98 3.91
C ASP A 29 24.09 11.85 2.64
N GLU A 30 25.10 12.67 2.37
CA GLU A 30 25.14 13.58 1.22
C GLU A 30 24.91 12.89 -0.13
N LYS A 31 25.31 11.63 -0.28
CA LYS A 31 25.18 10.88 -1.54
C LYS A 31 23.75 10.41 -1.78
N ASP A 32 22.89 10.45 -0.74
CA ASP A 32 21.47 10.15 -0.85
C ASP A 32 20.64 11.39 -1.18
N LEU A 33 21.26 12.57 -1.20
CA LEU A 33 20.60 13.85 -1.43
C LEU A 33 20.97 14.41 -2.80
N VAL A 34 19.99 15.05 -3.43
CA VAL A 34 20.19 15.76 -4.69
C VAL A 34 19.38 17.02 -4.71
N GLN A 35 19.97 18.11 -5.20
CA GLN A 35 19.22 19.31 -5.54
C GLN A 35 18.81 19.25 -7.01
N HIS A 36 17.51 19.27 -7.26
CA HIS A 36 16.96 19.25 -8.62
C HIS A 36 15.69 20.10 -8.71
N SER A 37 15.57 20.88 -9.78
CA SER A 37 14.44 21.82 -9.99
C SER A 37 14.21 22.78 -8.81
N GLY A 38 15.28 23.23 -8.16
CA GLY A 38 15.21 24.18 -7.04
C GLY A 38 14.82 23.59 -5.69
N LEU A 39 14.64 22.27 -5.60
CA LEU A 39 14.33 21.57 -4.34
C LEU A 39 15.41 20.55 -4.00
N TRP A 40 15.59 20.30 -2.71
CA TRP A 40 16.33 19.17 -2.18
C TRP A 40 15.42 17.94 -2.16
N HIS A 41 15.98 16.81 -2.59
CA HIS A 41 15.33 15.51 -2.63
C HIS A 41 16.21 14.47 -1.96
N SER A 42 15.60 13.42 -1.44
CA SER A 42 16.30 12.19 -1.06
C SER A 42 15.99 11.09 -2.07
N TYR A 43 17.02 10.45 -2.62
CA TYR A 43 16.88 9.30 -3.51
C TYR A 43 16.14 8.11 -2.87
N LEU A 44 16.01 8.07 -1.54
CA LEU A 44 15.23 7.05 -0.82
C LEU A 44 13.74 7.37 -0.68
N HIS A 45 13.36 8.62 -0.89
CA HIS A 45 12.01 9.10 -0.60
C HIS A 45 11.32 9.54 -1.88
N HIS A 46 10.00 9.45 -1.89
CA HIS A 46 9.15 10.00 -2.93
C HIS A 46 9.23 11.54 -2.95
N GLY A 47 8.91 12.16 -4.10
CA GLY A 47 8.96 13.62 -4.28
C GLY A 47 8.00 14.44 -3.40
N SER A 48 7.22 13.80 -2.53
CA SER A 48 6.50 14.47 -1.43
C SER A 48 7.42 14.86 -0.26
N PHE A 49 8.65 14.33 -0.25
CA PHE A 49 9.75 14.69 0.64
C PHE A 49 10.75 15.59 -0.08
N SER A 50 10.24 16.62 -0.74
CA SER A 50 11.06 17.61 -1.41
C SER A 50 10.87 18.94 -0.73
N GLU A 51 11.96 19.60 -0.36
CA GLU A 51 11.93 20.87 0.37
C GLU A 51 12.92 21.85 -0.25
N SER A 52 12.67 23.15 -0.14
CA SER A 52 13.62 24.17 -0.62
C SER A 52 14.88 24.23 0.24
N ASP A 53 14.78 23.86 1.51
CA ASP A 53 15.88 23.82 2.48
C ASP A 53 16.24 22.38 2.85
N LYS A 54 17.53 22.07 2.82
CA LYS A 54 18.05 20.73 3.11
C LYS A 54 17.86 20.31 4.56
N SER A 55 18.01 21.23 5.51
CA SER A 55 17.85 20.94 6.93
C SER A 55 16.41 20.60 7.26
N VAL A 56 15.46 21.33 6.63
CA VAL A 56 14.02 21.05 6.75
C VAL A 56 13.68 19.66 6.19
N LEU A 57 14.25 19.29 5.04
CA LEU A 57 14.11 17.94 4.49
C LEU A 57 14.58 16.87 5.49
N LEU A 58 15.78 17.04 6.05
CA LEU A 58 16.36 16.08 6.99
C LEU A 58 15.53 15.94 8.27
N GLU A 59 15.04 17.05 8.83
CA GLU A 59 14.16 17.05 10.01
C GLU A 59 12.84 16.32 9.73
N LYS A 60 12.23 16.55 8.56
CA LYS A 60 11.01 15.86 8.12
C LYS A 60 11.23 14.36 7.97
N ILE A 61 12.34 13.95 7.36
CA ILE A 61 12.73 12.54 7.22
C ILE A 61 12.88 11.89 8.59
N GLU A 62 13.62 12.53 9.52
CA GLU A 62 13.87 11.97 10.85
C GLU A 62 12.58 11.85 11.68
N THR A 63 11.73 12.88 11.64
CA THR A 63 10.43 12.87 12.31
C THR A 63 9.56 11.72 11.84
N VAL A 64 9.52 11.49 10.52
CA VAL A 64 8.76 10.38 9.92
C VAL A 64 9.40 9.04 10.30
N ARG A 65 10.72 8.93 10.26
CA ARG A 65 11.45 7.71 10.64
C ARG A 65 11.11 7.28 12.07
N GLN A 66 11.19 8.21 13.03
CA GLN A 66 10.86 7.93 14.43
C GLN A 66 9.43 7.44 14.62
N LYS A 67 8.44 8.12 14.03
CA LYS A 67 7.02 7.71 14.09
C LYS A 67 6.81 6.33 13.47
N SER A 68 7.50 6.03 12.37
CA SER A 68 7.39 4.75 11.66
C SER A 68 7.94 3.59 12.48
N VAL A 69 9.09 3.78 13.13
CA VAL A 69 9.69 2.78 14.02
C VAL A 69 8.77 2.50 15.22
N GLU A 70 8.23 3.54 15.85
CA GLU A 70 7.30 3.38 16.98
C GLU A 70 5.99 2.67 16.60
N PHE A 71 5.51 2.89 15.37
CA PHE A 71 4.39 2.13 14.82
C PHE A 71 4.76 0.66 14.60
N LEU A 72 5.91 0.41 13.95
CA LEU A 72 6.36 -0.93 13.57
C LEU A 72 6.58 -1.85 14.78
N LYS A 73 7.06 -1.30 15.91
CA LYS A 73 7.20 -2.00 17.20
C LYS A 73 5.88 -2.55 17.76
N LYS A 74 4.74 -1.98 17.35
CA LYS A 74 3.40 -2.30 17.87
C LYS A 74 2.49 -2.92 16.81
N ALA A 75 2.93 -2.95 15.56
CA ALA A 75 2.13 -3.45 14.46
C ALA A 75 1.98 -4.98 14.55
N ASP A 76 0.76 -5.47 14.31
CA ASP A 76 0.52 -6.91 14.20
C ASP A 76 0.85 -7.42 12.80
N PHE A 77 0.66 -6.58 11.77
CA PHE A 77 0.82 -6.95 10.37
C PHE A 77 1.62 -5.90 9.59
N LEU A 78 2.48 -6.39 8.70
CA LEU A 78 3.19 -5.62 7.68
C LEU A 78 2.88 -6.21 6.31
N PHE A 79 2.26 -5.44 5.42
CA PHE A 79 2.00 -5.85 4.04
C PHE A 79 3.11 -5.33 3.13
N ILE A 80 3.70 -6.22 2.32
CA ILE A 80 4.74 -5.88 1.35
C ILE A 80 4.28 -6.31 -0.04
N THR A 81 4.06 -5.34 -0.93
CA THR A 81 3.68 -5.58 -2.31
C THR A 81 4.86 -5.37 -3.24
N PHE A 82 5.37 -6.42 -3.87
CA PHE A 82 6.36 -6.26 -4.94
C PHE A 82 5.70 -5.94 -6.28
N GLY A 83 6.25 -4.97 -6.99
CA GLY A 83 5.81 -4.53 -8.32
C GLY A 83 6.76 -4.97 -9.42
N THR A 84 8.05 -4.76 -9.25
CA THR A 84 9.07 -4.99 -10.28
C THR A 84 10.40 -5.45 -9.67
N ALA A 85 11.14 -6.31 -10.38
CA ALA A 85 12.51 -6.71 -10.03
C ALA A 85 13.54 -5.74 -10.63
N TRP A 86 13.10 -4.71 -11.35
CA TRP A 86 13.98 -3.68 -11.91
C TRP A 86 14.33 -2.63 -10.87
N VAL A 87 15.62 -2.32 -10.79
CA VAL A 87 16.18 -1.29 -9.92
C VAL A 87 16.94 -0.24 -10.72
N TYR A 88 17.10 0.93 -10.11
CA TYR A 88 17.97 1.99 -10.61
C TYR A 88 19.09 2.19 -9.60
N GLU A 89 20.33 2.09 -10.06
CA GLU A 89 21.53 2.37 -9.29
C GLU A 89 22.11 3.71 -9.73
N LEU A 90 22.36 4.62 -8.80
CA LEU A 90 23.02 5.88 -9.11
C LEU A 90 24.49 5.62 -9.47
N ASN A 91 24.93 6.10 -10.63
CA ASN A 91 26.27 5.80 -11.16
C ASN A 91 27.41 6.27 -10.24
N THR A 92 27.22 7.41 -9.56
CA THR A 92 28.23 8.05 -8.72
C THR A 92 28.39 7.39 -7.35
N SER A 93 27.29 6.97 -6.72
CA SER A 93 27.30 6.39 -5.37
C SER A 93 27.22 4.86 -5.36
N LYS A 94 26.81 4.24 -6.48
CA LYS A 94 26.50 2.81 -6.60
C LYS A 94 25.39 2.35 -5.66
N ARG A 95 24.52 3.26 -5.23
CA ARG A 95 23.36 2.95 -4.38
C ARG A 95 22.12 2.74 -5.23
N ILE A 96 21.30 1.77 -4.84
CA ILE A 96 19.95 1.65 -5.36
C ILE A 96 19.11 2.83 -4.85
N VAL A 97 18.37 3.45 -5.76
CA VAL A 97 17.49 4.58 -5.47
C VAL A 97 16.03 4.16 -5.54
N SER A 98 15.22 4.70 -4.64
CA SER A 98 13.77 4.55 -4.62
C SER A 98 13.06 5.45 -5.63
N ASN A 99 13.63 6.64 -5.87
CA ASN A 99 13.07 7.62 -6.79
C ASN A 99 14.19 8.40 -7.49
N CYS A 100 14.14 8.50 -8.81
CA CYS A 100 15.14 9.24 -9.59
C CYS A 100 14.90 10.75 -9.64
N HIS A 101 13.77 11.26 -9.13
CA HIS A 101 13.43 12.69 -9.04
C HIS A 101 13.55 13.45 -10.36
N LYS A 102 13.22 12.80 -11.48
CA LYS A 102 13.36 13.32 -12.85
C LYS A 102 14.79 13.71 -13.25
N VAL A 103 15.80 13.33 -12.46
CA VAL A 103 17.21 13.41 -12.82
C VAL A 103 17.45 12.59 -14.11
N PRO A 104 18.32 13.05 -15.05
CA PRO A 104 18.51 12.38 -16.32
C PRO A 104 18.84 10.89 -16.20
N ALA A 105 18.20 10.05 -17.02
CA ALA A 105 18.34 8.59 -16.95
C ALA A 105 19.79 8.09 -17.09
N LYS A 106 20.66 8.84 -17.79
CA LYS A 106 22.10 8.53 -17.93
C LYS A 106 22.87 8.52 -16.61
N GLU A 107 22.34 9.15 -15.56
CA GLU A 107 22.94 9.13 -14.22
C GLU A 107 22.70 7.82 -13.49
N PHE A 108 21.85 6.95 -14.04
CA PHE A 108 21.48 5.69 -13.42
C PHE A 108 21.84 4.51 -14.30
N LYS A 109 22.37 3.46 -13.68
CA LYS A 109 22.43 2.13 -14.25
C LYS A 109 21.14 1.41 -13.86
N ARG A 110 20.41 0.92 -14.86
CA ARG A 110 19.20 0.14 -14.64
C ARG A 110 19.50 -1.35 -14.87
N PHE A 111 19.09 -2.20 -13.94
CA PHE A 111 19.24 -3.65 -14.07
C PHE A 111 18.13 -4.39 -13.32
N ARG A 112 17.98 -5.67 -13.61
CA ARG A 112 17.02 -6.56 -12.95
C ARG A 112 17.74 -7.39 -11.89
N LEU A 113 17.16 -7.48 -10.71
CA LEU A 113 17.66 -8.30 -9.60
C LEU A 113 17.53 -9.79 -9.93
N ALA A 114 18.44 -10.60 -9.39
CA ALA A 114 18.26 -12.05 -9.35
C ALA A 114 17.36 -12.45 -8.17
N SER A 115 16.78 -13.66 -8.19
CA SER A 115 15.95 -14.12 -7.07
C SER A 115 16.78 -14.35 -5.81
N CYS A 116 17.98 -14.95 -5.93
CA CYS A 116 18.89 -15.19 -4.80
C CYS A 116 19.27 -13.89 -4.08
N ASP A 117 19.56 -12.83 -4.85
CA ASP A 117 19.85 -11.49 -4.35
C ASP A 117 18.67 -10.95 -3.51
N ILE A 118 17.44 -11.12 -4.02
CA ILE A 118 16.23 -10.70 -3.30
C ILE A 118 16.06 -11.51 -2.01
N THR A 119 16.20 -12.83 -2.07
CA THR A 119 15.98 -13.69 -0.89
C THR A 119 17.01 -13.45 0.20
N ASP A 120 18.28 -13.25 -0.14
CA ASP A 120 19.34 -13.02 0.84
C ASP A 120 19.14 -11.69 1.56
N GLU A 121 18.91 -10.61 0.80
CA GLU A 121 18.71 -9.28 1.37
C GLU A 121 17.41 -9.17 2.17
N PHE A 122 16.31 -9.77 1.69
CA PHE A 122 15.07 -9.80 2.45
C PHE A 122 15.15 -10.75 3.64
N GLY A 123 15.86 -11.86 3.56
CA GLY A 123 16.07 -12.75 4.70
C GLY A 123 16.72 -12.01 5.86
N MET A 124 17.78 -11.22 5.59
CA MET A 124 18.40 -10.36 6.60
C MET A 124 17.43 -9.31 7.15
N LEU A 125 16.61 -8.70 6.29
CA LEU A 125 15.60 -7.74 6.73
C LEU A 125 14.56 -8.39 7.65
N LEU A 126 14.05 -9.57 7.29
CA LEU A 126 13.04 -10.29 8.07
C LEU A 126 13.55 -10.65 9.47
N GLN A 127 14.82 -11.04 9.59
CA GLN A 127 15.47 -11.26 10.89
C GLN A 127 15.48 -9.98 11.74
N ARG A 128 15.88 -8.84 11.15
CA ARG A 128 15.88 -7.54 11.86
C ARG A 128 14.48 -7.08 12.27
N LEU A 129 13.48 -7.36 11.44
CA LEU A 129 12.08 -7.08 11.75
C LEU A 129 11.57 -7.95 12.90
N GLU A 130 11.96 -9.22 12.92
CA GLU A 130 11.65 -10.16 14.00
C GLU A 130 12.31 -9.75 15.32
N GLU A 131 13.57 -9.29 15.28
CA GLU A 131 14.26 -8.73 16.45
C GLU A 131 13.55 -7.48 17.00
N LEU A 132 13.06 -6.61 16.11
CA LEU A 132 12.32 -5.41 16.52
C LEU A 132 10.95 -5.75 17.11
N ASN A 133 10.22 -6.68 16.48
CA ASN A 133 8.87 -7.06 16.87
C ASN A 133 8.61 -8.55 16.55
N PRO A 134 8.83 -9.46 17.51
CA PRO A 134 8.65 -10.90 17.31
C PRO A 134 7.21 -11.34 17.00
N LYS A 135 6.22 -10.46 17.21
CA LYS A 135 4.80 -10.75 16.93
C LYS A 135 4.38 -10.30 15.52
N LEU A 136 5.23 -9.55 14.82
CA LEU A 136 4.91 -8.99 13.51
C LEU A 136 4.73 -10.12 12.49
N LYS A 137 3.57 -10.15 11.84
CA LYS A 137 3.33 -10.99 10.67
C LYS A 137 3.59 -10.19 9.39
N VAL A 138 4.36 -10.77 8.48
CA VAL A 138 4.67 -10.14 7.19
C VAL A 138 3.87 -10.84 6.11
N ILE A 139 3.01 -10.09 5.41
CA ILE A 139 2.18 -10.63 4.34
C ILE A 139 2.69 -10.06 3.02
N PHE A 140 3.28 -10.93 2.21
CA PHE A 140 3.70 -10.60 0.86
C PHE A 140 2.53 -10.66 -0.10
N THR A 141 2.60 -9.84 -1.13
CA THR A 141 1.76 -9.96 -2.33
C THR A 141 2.56 -9.52 -3.54
N LEU A 142 2.26 -10.10 -4.69
CA LEU A 142 2.80 -9.65 -5.97
C LEU A 142 1.75 -8.74 -6.65
N SER A 143 2.16 -7.55 -7.09
CA SER A 143 1.24 -6.62 -7.73
C SER A 143 0.77 -7.18 -9.09
N PRO A 144 -0.54 -7.17 -9.39
CA PRO A 144 -1.08 -7.54 -10.69
C PRO A 144 -0.83 -6.49 -11.78
N ILE A 145 -0.45 -5.26 -11.41
CA ILE A 145 -0.19 -4.18 -12.36
C ILE A 145 1.01 -4.56 -13.24
N ARG A 146 0.82 -4.42 -14.55
CA ARG A 146 1.81 -4.77 -15.57
C ARG A 146 2.75 -3.60 -15.84
N HIS A 147 4.05 -3.84 -15.79
CA HIS A 147 5.07 -2.86 -16.17
C HIS A 147 5.42 -3.01 -17.67
N LEU A 148 4.48 -2.65 -18.55
CA LEU A 148 4.61 -2.90 -20.00
C LEU A 148 5.59 -1.97 -20.73
N LYS A 149 6.16 -0.96 -20.07
CA LYS A 149 7.14 -0.05 -20.67
C LYS A 149 8.37 -0.77 -21.25
N ASP A 150 8.73 -1.92 -20.66
CA ASP A 150 9.85 -2.75 -21.09
C ASP A 150 9.44 -3.95 -21.94
N GLY A 151 8.16 -4.01 -22.30
CA GLY A 151 7.57 -5.12 -23.03
C GLY A 151 7.08 -6.28 -22.14
N PRO A 152 6.24 -7.16 -22.70
CA PRO A 152 5.59 -8.24 -21.96
C PRO A 152 6.58 -9.31 -21.47
N VAL A 153 7.67 -9.54 -22.21
CA VAL A 153 8.72 -10.51 -21.82
C VAL A 153 9.40 -10.06 -20.53
N GLU A 154 9.87 -8.82 -20.48
CA GLU A 154 10.57 -8.29 -19.30
C GLU A 154 9.65 -8.16 -18.08
N ASN A 155 8.37 -7.82 -18.29
CA ASN A 155 7.38 -7.86 -17.23
C ASN A 155 7.19 -9.30 -16.70
N THR A 156 7.06 -10.29 -17.58
CA THR A 156 6.87 -11.69 -17.17
C THR A 156 8.07 -12.19 -16.37
N LEU A 157 9.28 -12.01 -16.89
CA LEU A 157 10.52 -12.39 -16.19
C LEU A 157 10.64 -11.70 -14.84
N SER A 158 10.32 -10.40 -14.77
CA SER A 158 10.31 -9.65 -13.52
C SER A 158 9.32 -10.25 -12.51
N LYS A 159 8.09 -10.55 -12.92
CA LYS A 159 7.07 -11.11 -12.01
C LYS A 159 7.44 -12.53 -11.57
N SER A 160 7.99 -13.35 -12.46
CA SER A 160 8.46 -14.70 -12.13
C SER A 160 9.57 -14.67 -11.08
N LEU A 161 10.57 -13.79 -11.22
CA LEU A 161 11.64 -13.66 -10.23
C LEU A 161 11.11 -13.23 -8.85
N LEU A 162 10.20 -12.26 -8.82
CA LEU A 162 9.57 -11.82 -7.57
C LEU A 162 8.73 -12.93 -6.93
N SER A 163 7.96 -13.67 -7.73
CA SER A 163 7.13 -14.79 -7.24
C SER A 163 7.99 -15.88 -6.61
N VAL A 164 9.05 -16.32 -7.29
CA VAL A 164 10.02 -17.30 -6.75
C VAL A 164 10.60 -16.79 -5.43
N SER A 165 11.08 -15.55 -5.41
CA SER A 165 11.70 -14.97 -4.21
C SER A 165 10.72 -14.88 -3.03
N ILE A 166 9.46 -14.48 -3.28
CA ILE A 166 8.43 -14.43 -2.23
C ILE A 166 8.20 -15.83 -1.65
N HIS A 167 8.04 -16.85 -2.49
CA HIS A 167 7.78 -18.21 -2.01
C HIS A 167 8.98 -18.82 -1.28
N GLU A 168 10.21 -18.52 -1.70
CA GLU A 168 11.41 -18.90 -0.97
C GLU A 168 11.45 -18.27 0.44
N LEU A 169 11.11 -16.98 0.56
CA LEU A 169 11.02 -16.29 1.85
C LEU A 169 9.90 -16.85 2.72
N VAL A 170 8.70 -17.05 2.18
CA VAL A 170 7.55 -17.61 2.92
C VAL A 170 7.86 -19.02 3.44
N ASN A 171 8.55 -19.84 2.65
CA ASN A 171 8.96 -21.17 3.08
C ASN A 171 10.06 -21.16 4.15
N SER A 172 10.87 -20.11 4.19
CA SER A 172 12.01 -19.99 5.11
C SER A 172 11.65 -19.32 6.44
N PHE A 173 10.60 -18.49 6.48
CA PHE A 173 10.25 -17.64 7.61
C PHE A 173 8.79 -17.85 8.04
N THR A 174 8.57 -18.45 9.21
CA THR A 174 7.23 -18.81 9.73
C THR A 174 6.33 -17.60 10.07
N GLN A 175 6.90 -16.40 10.16
CA GLN A 175 6.19 -15.14 10.31
C GLN A 175 5.67 -14.58 8.99
N CYS A 176 6.01 -15.20 7.86
CA CYS A 176 5.66 -14.72 6.53
C CYS A 176 4.51 -15.52 5.92
N ASP A 177 3.59 -14.82 5.27
CA ASP A 177 2.48 -15.38 4.51
C ASP A 177 2.39 -14.72 3.12
N TYR A 178 1.64 -15.33 2.20
CA TYR A 178 1.40 -14.79 0.87
C TYR A 178 -0.09 -14.60 0.59
N PHE A 179 -0.46 -13.43 0.07
CA PHE A 179 -1.78 -13.18 -0.51
C PHE A 179 -1.70 -13.14 -2.04
N PRO A 180 -2.42 -14.03 -2.76
CA PRO A 180 -2.26 -14.25 -4.19
C PRO A 180 -2.99 -13.23 -5.07
N SER A 181 -2.77 -11.92 -4.86
CA SER A 181 -3.49 -10.90 -5.66
C SER A 181 -3.09 -10.89 -7.14
N TYR A 182 -1.86 -11.27 -7.47
CA TYR A 182 -1.39 -11.42 -8.85
C TYR A 182 -2.15 -12.53 -9.56
N GLU A 183 -2.21 -13.72 -8.95
CA GLU A 183 -2.86 -14.90 -9.50
C GLU A 183 -4.37 -14.69 -9.60
N LEU A 184 -5.02 -14.06 -8.61
CA LEU A 184 -6.44 -13.71 -8.71
C LEU A 184 -6.73 -12.88 -9.97
N VAL A 185 -5.87 -11.94 -10.33
CA VAL A 185 -6.07 -11.18 -11.57
C VAL A 185 -5.77 -12.01 -12.80
N MET A 186 -4.66 -12.75 -12.81
CA MET A 186 -4.25 -13.51 -13.99
C MET A 186 -5.15 -14.72 -14.27
N ASP A 187 -5.76 -15.31 -13.24
CA ASP A 187 -6.51 -16.57 -13.33
C ASP A 187 -8.02 -16.42 -13.14
N ASP A 188 -8.48 -15.59 -12.21
CA ASP A 188 -9.92 -15.38 -12.02
C ASP A 188 -10.45 -14.24 -12.90
N LEU A 189 -9.67 -13.16 -13.04
CA LEU A 189 -10.07 -11.92 -13.74
C LEU A 189 -9.41 -11.76 -15.11
N ARG A 190 -9.47 -12.82 -15.93
CA ARG A 190 -8.74 -12.95 -17.22
C ARG A 190 -9.11 -11.97 -18.33
N ASP A 191 -10.18 -11.20 -18.16
CA ASP A 191 -10.75 -10.34 -19.20
C ASP A 191 -10.27 -8.89 -19.08
N TYR A 192 -10.11 -8.20 -20.21
CA TYR A 192 -9.76 -6.78 -20.27
C TYR A 192 -10.78 -5.86 -19.58
N LEU A 193 -12.02 -6.30 -19.38
CA LEU A 193 -13.03 -5.57 -18.60
C LEU A 193 -12.60 -5.31 -17.14
N PHE A 194 -11.64 -6.10 -16.63
CA PHE A 194 -11.07 -5.94 -15.29
C PHE A 194 -9.90 -4.95 -15.23
N TYR A 195 -9.55 -4.33 -16.35
CA TYR A 195 -8.60 -3.23 -16.42
C TYR A 195 -9.31 -1.90 -16.61
N ALA A 196 -8.70 -0.83 -16.11
CA ALA A 196 -9.10 0.54 -16.38
C ALA A 196 -8.79 0.90 -17.85
N GLU A 197 -9.24 2.08 -18.30
CA GLU A 197 -9.07 2.54 -19.68
C GLU A 197 -7.60 2.59 -20.15
N ASP A 198 -6.65 2.75 -19.22
CA ASP A 198 -5.22 2.75 -19.52
C ASP A 198 -4.61 1.35 -19.71
N MET A 199 -5.43 0.30 -19.59
CA MET A 199 -5.08 -1.11 -19.78
C MET A 199 -3.93 -1.59 -18.88
N THR A 200 -3.65 -0.83 -17.81
CA THR A 200 -2.52 -1.03 -16.91
C THR A 200 -2.99 -1.18 -15.48
N HIS A 201 -3.84 -0.25 -15.03
CA HIS A 201 -4.48 -0.31 -13.72
C HIS A 201 -5.73 -1.19 -13.78
N LEU A 202 -6.15 -1.69 -12.62
CA LEU A 202 -7.34 -2.50 -12.48
C LEU A 202 -8.60 -1.63 -12.44
N SER A 203 -9.71 -2.16 -12.94
CA SER A 203 -11.02 -1.54 -12.79
C SER A 203 -11.51 -1.62 -11.34
N THR A 204 -12.48 -0.78 -10.97
CA THR A 204 -13.08 -0.80 -9.62
C THR A 204 -13.63 -2.18 -9.27
N GLN A 205 -14.28 -2.86 -10.24
CA GLN A 205 -14.82 -4.22 -10.06
C GLN A 205 -13.72 -5.22 -9.69
N ALA A 206 -12.55 -5.13 -10.33
CA ALA A 206 -11.42 -6.00 -10.02
C ALA A 206 -10.84 -5.73 -8.62
N ILE A 207 -10.74 -4.45 -8.24
CA ILE A 207 -10.31 -4.06 -6.89
C ILE A 207 -11.27 -4.59 -5.82
N GLU A 208 -12.58 -4.46 -6.03
CA GLU A 208 -13.61 -4.98 -5.14
C GLU A 208 -13.52 -6.50 -5.00
N TYR A 209 -13.34 -7.22 -6.11
CA TYR A 209 -13.16 -8.68 -6.09
C TYR A 209 -11.94 -9.10 -5.28
N ILE A 210 -10.78 -8.46 -5.50
CA ILE A 210 -9.55 -8.76 -4.73
C ILE A 210 -9.78 -8.46 -3.25
N PHE A 211 -10.44 -7.35 -2.92
CA PHE A 211 -10.73 -6.98 -1.54
C PHE A 211 -11.69 -7.97 -0.85
N GLU A 212 -12.67 -8.51 -1.58
CA GLU A 212 -13.53 -9.58 -1.09
C GLU A 212 -12.71 -10.84 -0.76
N ARG A 213 -11.85 -11.29 -1.68
CA ARG A 213 -10.96 -12.45 -1.46
C ARG A 213 -10.02 -12.22 -0.28
N PHE A 214 -9.46 -11.01 -0.15
CA PHE A 214 -8.62 -10.61 0.97
C PHE A 214 -9.39 -10.68 2.30
N SER A 215 -10.58 -10.09 2.34
CA SER A 215 -11.42 -10.05 3.54
C SER A 215 -11.80 -11.46 4.00
N ASN A 216 -12.12 -12.35 3.05
CA ASN A 216 -12.45 -13.74 3.36
C ASN A 216 -11.24 -14.55 3.88
N ALA A 217 -10.03 -14.19 3.48
CA ALA A 217 -8.80 -14.85 3.92
C ALA A 217 -8.33 -14.39 5.31
N PHE A 218 -8.37 -13.08 5.56
CA PHE A 218 -7.72 -12.50 6.75
C PHE A 218 -8.67 -12.00 7.83
N PHE A 219 -9.95 -11.77 7.52
CA PHE A 219 -10.90 -11.25 8.50
C PHE A 219 -11.74 -12.34 9.15
N LYS A 220 -12.09 -12.13 10.42
CA LYS A 220 -13.07 -12.97 11.10
C LYS A 220 -14.44 -12.81 10.43
N LYS A 221 -15.26 -13.86 10.43
CA LYS A 221 -16.63 -13.82 9.89
C LYS A 221 -17.46 -12.67 10.47
N GLU A 222 -17.28 -12.36 11.74
CA GLU A 222 -17.94 -11.23 12.39
C GLU A 222 -17.56 -9.90 11.75
N THR A 223 -16.26 -9.67 11.51
CA THR A 223 -15.75 -8.46 10.83
C THR A 223 -16.33 -8.33 9.43
N VAL A 224 -16.34 -9.42 8.64
CA VAL A 224 -16.96 -9.43 7.30
C VAL A 224 -18.45 -9.08 7.37
N SER A 225 -19.17 -9.62 8.35
CA SER A 225 -20.59 -9.31 8.56
C SER A 225 -20.81 -7.83 8.91
N GLN A 226 -19.94 -7.24 9.73
CA GLN A 226 -20.01 -5.84 10.12
C GLN A 226 -19.70 -4.91 8.93
N MET A 227 -18.71 -5.26 8.11
CA MET A 227 -18.39 -4.52 6.89
C MET A 227 -19.59 -4.46 5.93
N LYS A 228 -20.28 -5.59 5.73
CA LYS A 228 -21.52 -5.63 4.91
C LYS A 228 -22.63 -4.73 5.46
N GLN A 229 -22.74 -4.59 6.79
CA GLN A 229 -23.70 -3.67 7.41
C GLN A 229 -23.34 -2.21 7.13
N ILE A 230 -22.06 -1.87 7.25
CA ILE A 230 -21.54 -0.51 6.95
C ILE A 230 -21.75 -0.17 5.47
N GLU A 231 -21.43 -1.09 4.57
CA GLU A 231 -21.62 -0.90 3.12
C GLU A 231 -23.10 -0.69 2.77
N LYS A 232 -24.01 -1.45 3.42
CA LYS A 232 -25.45 -1.26 3.26
C LYS A 232 -25.90 0.13 3.70
N LEU A 233 -25.36 0.65 4.81
CA LEU A 233 -25.66 2.00 5.29
C LEU A 233 -25.12 3.07 4.32
N GLN A 234 -23.89 2.92 3.85
CA GLN A 234 -23.31 3.85 2.87
C GLN A 234 -24.13 3.89 1.57
N LYS A 235 -24.56 2.73 1.05
CA LYS A 235 -25.47 2.66 -0.12
C LYS A 235 -26.83 3.29 0.18
N ALA A 236 -27.36 3.11 1.38
CA ALA A 236 -28.62 3.72 1.80
C ALA A 236 -28.52 5.26 1.85
N ILE A 237 -27.41 5.81 2.34
CA ILE A 237 -27.15 7.25 2.39
C ILE A 237 -26.98 7.84 0.98
N ALA A 238 -26.31 7.12 0.09
CA ALA A 238 -26.09 7.55 -1.29
C ALA A 238 -27.35 7.49 -2.18
N HIS A 239 -28.42 6.83 -1.71
CA HIS A 239 -29.66 6.67 -2.46
C HIS A 239 -30.37 8.02 -2.65
N ARG A 240 -30.69 8.35 -3.90
CA ARG A 240 -31.43 9.58 -4.26
C ARG A 240 -32.93 9.25 -4.42
N PRO A 241 -33.81 9.66 -3.51
CA PRO A 241 -35.24 9.37 -3.62
C PRO A 241 -35.92 10.17 -4.72
N PHE A 242 -36.91 9.58 -5.40
CA PHE A 242 -37.79 10.31 -6.32
C PHE A 242 -38.80 11.19 -5.58
N ASN A 243 -39.30 10.73 -4.42
CA ASN A 243 -40.28 11.44 -3.59
C ASN A 243 -39.79 11.52 -2.13
N PRO A 244 -38.94 12.50 -1.77
CA PRO A 244 -38.28 12.57 -0.47
C PRO A 244 -39.24 12.77 0.71
N GLU A 245 -40.38 13.41 0.50
CA GLU A 245 -41.32 13.74 1.59
C GLU A 245 -42.29 12.59 1.94
N THR A 246 -42.23 11.47 1.23
CA THR A 246 -43.14 10.33 1.50
C THR A 246 -42.83 9.68 2.85
N ASP A 247 -43.88 9.25 3.57
CA ASP A 247 -43.75 8.51 4.84
C ASP A 247 -42.82 7.30 4.72
N THR A 248 -42.85 6.62 3.57
CA THR A 248 -41.97 5.48 3.28
C THR A 248 -40.50 5.89 3.25
N HIS A 249 -40.18 7.03 2.65
CA HIS A 249 -38.81 7.53 2.61
C HIS A 249 -38.37 8.07 3.98
N GLN A 250 -39.24 8.79 4.68
CA GLN A 250 -38.95 9.29 6.02
C GLN A 250 -38.66 8.15 7.01
N LYS A 251 -39.45 7.06 6.98
CA LYS A 251 -39.14 5.83 7.74
C LYS A 251 -37.81 5.20 7.35
N PHE A 252 -37.47 5.20 6.06
CA PHE A 252 -36.19 4.70 5.59
C PHE A 252 -35.01 5.52 6.12
N LEU A 253 -35.11 6.86 6.15
CA LEU A 253 -34.08 7.74 6.73
C LEU A 253 -33.91 7.50 8.24
N LEU A 254 -35.01 7.39 8.99
CA LEU A 254 -34.97 7.10 10.42
C LEU A 254 -34.32 5.74 10.71
N ASN A 255 -34.69 4.69 9.97
CA ASN A 255 -34.07 3.37 10.09
C ASN A 255 -32.56 3.41 9.76
N THR A 256 -32.16 4.22 8.78
CA THR A 256 -30.75 4.39 8.42
C THR A 256 -29.98 5.10 9.53
N LYS A 257 -30.55 6.15 10.13
CA LYS A 257 -29.99 6.85 11.31
C LYS A 257 -29.86 5.94 12.53
N GLU A 258 -30.86 5.11 12.80
CA GLU A 258 -30.79 4.09 13.86
C GLU A 258 -29.67 3.08 13.61
N GLY A 259 -29.49 2.65 12.36
CA GLY A 259 -28.39 1.80 11.93
C GLY A 259 -27.01 2.40 12.20
N ILE A 260 -26.80 3.67 11.86
CA ILE A 260 -25.55 4.41 12.16
C ILE A 260 -25.33 4.47 13.68
N THR A 261 -26.39 4.77 14.45
CA THR A 261 -26.32 4.82 15.91
C THR A 261 -25.90 3.47 16.52
N ALA A 262 -26.40 2.36 15.97
CA ALA A 262 -26.00 1.02 16.39
C ALA A 262 -24.52 0.71 16.07
N ILE A 263 -24.00 1.21 14.94
CA ILE A 263 -22.58 1.11 14.58
C ILE A 263 -21.72 1.94 15.54
N LEU A 264 -22.08 3.19 15.83
CA LEU A 264 -21.35 4.05 16.77
C LEU A 264 -21.30 3.48 18.19
N LYS A 265 -22.35 2.78 18.65
CA LYS A 265 -22.33 2.05 19.93
C LYS A 265 -21.28 0.93 19.96
N LYS A 266 -21.06 0.25 18.83
CA LYS A 266 -20.05 -0.82 18.71
C LYS A 266 -18.65 -0.28 18.45
N PHE A 267 -18.55 0.82 17.71
CA PHE A 267 -17.29 1.45 17.28
C PHE A 267 -17.29 2.95 17.62
N PRO A 268 -17.08 3.33 18.89
CA PRO A 268 -17.21 4.72 19.33
C PRO A 268 -16.24 5.70 18.67
N ASN A 269 -15.14 5.20 18.11
CA ASN A 269 -14.09 6.00 17.50
C ASN A 269 -14.33 6.28 16.00
N GLN A 270 -15.42 5.79 15.41
CA GLN A 270 -15.77 6.11 14.03
C GLN A 270 -16.43 7.49 13.96
N ASN A 271 -16.10 8.26 12.92
CA ASN A 271 -16.78 9.52 12.62
C ASN A 271 -17.84 9.26 11.52
N TRP A 272 -19.10 9.56 11.82
CA TRP A 272 -20.25 9.49 10.91
C TRP A 272 -21.01 10.83 10.85
N ASP A 273 -20.37 11.92 11.31
CA ASP A 273 -21.02 13.22 11.49
C ASP A 273 -21.55 13.76 10.15
N HIS A 274 -20.76 13.59 9.09
CA HIS A 274 -21.14 14.03 7.75
C HIS A 274 -22.35 13.25 7.20
N GLU A 275 -22.33 11.93 7.33
CA GLU A 275 -23.41 11.05 6.90
C GLU A 275 -24.71 11.32 7.68
N LEU A 276 -24.59 11.56 8.99
CA LEU A 276 -25.72 11.96 9.83
C LEU A 276 -26.29 13.32 9.40
N GLU A 277 -25.43 14.29 9.09
CA GLU A 277 -25.86 15.60 8.59
C GLU A 277 -26.63 15.49 7.26
N ILE A 278 -26.19 14.62 6.34
CA ILE A 278 -26.89 14.34 5.07
C ILE A 278 -28.29 13.79 5.32
N ILE A 279 -28.43 12.85 6.25
CA ILE A 279 -29.73 12.25 6.59
C ILE A 279 -30.63 13.29 7.26
N GLU A 280 -30.11 14.05 8.23
CA GLU A 280 -30.90 15.03 9.00
C GLU A 280 -31.46 16.16 8.14
N LYS A 281 -30.73 16.58 7.10
CA LYS A 281 -31.22 17.57 6.12
C LYS A 281 -32.41 17.08 5.29
N GLN A 282 -32.59 15.76 5.17
CA GLN A 282 -33.67 15.16 4.37
C GLN A 282 -34.88 14.74 5.21
N ILE A 283 -34.75 14.75 6.54
CA ILE A 283 -35.86 14.46 7.44
C ILE A 283 -36.75 15.70 7.53
N VAL A 284 -38.00 15.57 7.10
CA VAL A 284 -39.00 16.63 7.25
C VAL A 284 -39.47 16.62 8.71
N LYS A 285 -39.45 17.80 9.35
CA LYS A 285 -39.90 17.97 10.75
C LYS A 285 -41.41 17.96 10.87
#